data_AF-A0A6M1YN02-F1
#
_entry.id   AF-A0A6M1YN02-F1
#
_cell.length_a   1.000
_cell.length_b   1.000
_cell.length_c   1.000
_cell.angle_alpha   90.00
_cell.angle_beta   90.00
_cell.angle_gamma   90.00
#
_symmetry.space_group_name_H-M   'P 1'
#
loop_
_entity.id
_entity.type
_entity.pdbx_description
1 polymer ?
#
loop_
_entity_poly.entity_id
_entity_poly.type
_entity_poly.pdbx_seq_one_letter_code
_entity_poly.pdbx_strand_id
1 'polypeptide(L)'
;TPEKMIPIESEAPNIYIKKQADLSFSDINPDLILETDLLRQLFLQGSSKPELIEIAENNITEEYFKIRVCKNLYLKFIKAIKENTLKDLLSFAIDLENTEERLFLSEMLQKKINLDKLKENFINTIQKILDRYWMEKREEIKLKIHSANFSDEEVLELAKEFDDLKNQRPTIVL
;
A
#
# COMPACT_ATOMS: atom_id res chain seq x y z
N THR A 1 17.53 14.88 74.27
CA THR A 1 18.58 13.93 73.84
C THR A 1 17.90 12.69 73.27
N PRO A 2 18.43 12.05 72.24
CA PRO A 2 18.67 12.51 70.88
C PRO A 2 17.90 11.65 69.84
N GLU A 3 18.06 11.99 68.55
CA GLU A 3 17.93 11.10 67.38
C GLU A 3 16.54 10.62 66.93
N LYS A 4 15.88 11.49 66.15
CA LYS A 4 14.92 11.09 65.12
C LYS A 4 15.65 10.26 64.05
N MET A 5 15.43 8.95 64.07
CA MET A 5 15.56 8.09 62.90
C MET A 5 14.59 8.57 61.81
N ILE A 6 15.12 8.94 60.65
CA ILE A 6 14.33 9.09 59.41
C ILE A 6 14.61 7.82 58.59
N PRO A 7 13.58 7.04 58.21
CA PRO A 7 13.76 5.94 57.27
C PRO A 7 14.13 6.52 55.90
N ILE A 8 15.20 6.01 55.30
CA ILE A 8 15.52 6.24 53.90
C ILE A 8 14.45 5.49 53.11
N GLU A 9 13.44 6.20 52.61
CA GLU A 9 12.51 5.66 51.64
C GLU A 9 13.30 5.31 50.37
N SER A 10 13.31 4.03 50.06
CA SER A 10 13.82 3.47 48.82
C SER A 10 13.11 4.15 47.65
N GLU A 11 13.79 5.06 46.96
CA GLU A 11 13.35 5.58 45.68
C GLU A 11 13.15 4.38 44.74
N ALA A 12 11.88 4.16 44.37
CA ALA A 12 11.53 3.23 43.30
C ALA A 12 12.38 3.58 42.07
N PRO A 13 12.92 2.58 41.32
CA PRO A 13 13.69 2.88 40.13
C PRO A 13 12.79 3.66 39.19
N ASN A 14 13.13 4.93 38.96
CA ASN A 14 12.62 5.69 37.84
C ASN A 14 13.01 4.92 36.58
N ILE A 15 12.11 4.06 36.11
CA ILE A 15 12.19 3.46 34.79
C ILE A 15 11.94 4.61 33.83
N TYR A 16 13.01 5.34 33.53
CA TYR A 16 13.10 6.15 32.34
C TYR A 16 13.02 5.17 31.17
N ILE A 17 11.81 4.92 30.69
CA ILE A 17 11.61 4.42 29.33
C ILE A 17 12.08 5.55 28.44
N LYS A 18 13.39 5.55 28.14
CA LYS A 18 13.93 6.30 27.01
C LYS A 18 13.16 5.79 25.80
N LYS A 19 12.22 6.60 25.31
CA LYS A 19 11.71 6.49 23.94
C LYS A 19 12.89 6.70 23.00
N GLN A 20 13.72 5.66 22.84
CA GLN A 20 14.53 5.47 21.65
C GLN A 20 13.57 4.98 20.57
N ALA A 21 12.78 5.91 20.05
CA ALA A 21 12.48 5.91 18.64
C ALA A 21 13.24 7.12 18.14
N ASP A 22 14.53 6.91 17.88
CA ASP A 22 15.29 7.81 17.04
C ASP A 22 14.42 8.05 15.81
N LEU A 23 13.99 9.30 15.63
CA LEU A 23 13.56 9.88 14.36
C LEU A 23 14.80 9.93 13.42
N SER A 24 15.49 8.80 13.29
CA SER A 24 16.23 8.49 12.08
C SER A 24 15.20 8.54 10.97
N PHE A 25 15.51 9.27 9.91
CA PHE A 25 14.75 9.31 8.67
C PHE A 25 14.23 7.90 8.37
N SER A 26 12.95 7.64 8.69
CA SER A 26 12.34 6.37 8.36
C SER A 26 12.41 6.28 6.83
N ASP A 27 13.03 5.23 6.31
CA ASP A 27 13.10 4.99 4.88
C ASP A 27 11.69 5.14 4.31
N ILE A 28 11.45 6.25 3.60
CA ILE A 28 10.16 6.56 3.02
C ILE A 28 9.94 5.50 1.95
N ASN A 29 9.04 4.56 2.19
CA ASN A 29 8.69 3.56 1.20
C ASN A 29 7.65 4.16 0.22
N PRO A 30 8.04 4.49 -1.03
CA PRO A 30 7.14 5.11 -2.00
C PRO A 30 6.00 4.17 -2.43
N ASP A 31 6.27 2.87 -2.48
CA ASP A 31 5.30 1.84 -2.85
C ASP A 31 4.18 1.75 -1.81
N LEU A 32 4.56 1.82 -0.54
CA LEU A 32 3.60 1.86 0.56
C LEU A 32 2.72 3.11 0.50
N ILE A 33 3.31 4.28 0.26
CA ILE A 33 2.54 5.53 0.17
C ILE A 33 1.51 5.44 -0.94
N LEU A 34 1.93 4.97 -2.12
CA LEU A 34 1.08 4.91 -3.30
C LEU A 34 -0.08 3.93 -3.12
N GLU A 35 0.19 2.72 -2.65
CA GLU A 35 -0.84 1.69 -2.42
C GLU A 35 -1.79 2.07 -1.28
N THR A 36 -1.25 2.67 -0.20
CA THR A 36 -2.08 3.19 0.90
C THR A 36 -3.01 4.29 0.42
N ASP A 37 -2.53 5.17 -0.47
CA ASP A 37 -3.35 6.27 -0.99
C ASP A 37 -4.50 5.76 -1.86
N LEU A 38 -4.25 4.76 -2.72
CA LEU A 38 -5.28 4.07 -3.48
C LEU A 38 -6.37 3.51 -2.55
N LEU A 39 -5.93 2.72 -1.56
CA LEU A 39 -6.84 2.07 -0.62
C LEU A 39 -7.62 3.10 0.19
N ARG A 40 -6.96 4.11 0.73
CA ARG A 40 -7.62 5.13 1.55
C ARG A 40 -8.75 5.82 0.79
N GLN A 41 -8.54 6.13 -0.49
CA GLN A 41 -9.57 6.73 -1.33
C GLN A 41 -10.75 5.76 -1.58
N LEU A 42 -10.47 4.48 -1.86
CA LEU A 42 -11.48 3.44 -2.01
C LEU A 42 -12.29 3.20 -0.74
N PHE A 43 -11.61 3.01 0.39
CA PHE A 43 -12.27 2.73 1.66
C PHE A 43 -13.13 3.90 2.11
N LEU A 44 -12.62 5.14 2.03
CA LEU A 44 -13.36 6.31 2.51
C LEU A 44 -14.49 6.77 1.58
N GLN A 45 -14.45 6.43 0.29
CA GLN A 45 -15.38 7.02 -0.70
C GLN A 45 -15.98 6.03 -1.69
N GLY A 46 -15.46 4.81 -1.82
CA GLY A 46 -15.91 3.82 -2.79
C GLY A 46 -17.38 3.46 -2.64
N SER A 47 -17.88 3.36 -1.39
CA SER A 47 -19.30 3.11 -1.12
C SER A 47 -20.21 4.26 -1.55
N SER A 48 -19.73 5.50 -1.53
CA SER A 48 -20.49 6.69 -1.95
C SER A 48 -20.30 7.06 -3.41
N LYS A 49 -19.23 6.56 -4.04
CA LYS A 49 -18.85 6.84 -5.43
C LYS A 49 -18.51 5.52 -6.15
N PRO A 50 -19.53 4.80 -6.66
CA PRO A 50 -19.34 3.53 -7.36
C PRO A 50 -18.36 3.62 -8.54
N GLU A 51 -18.27 4.78 -9.19
CA GLU A 51 -17.29 5.06 -10.26
C GLU A 51 -15.84 4.78 -9.83
N LEU A 52 -15.48 4.97 -8.55
CA LEU A 52 -14.12 4.66 -8.07
C LEU A 52 -13.86 3.16 -8.01
N ILE A 53 -14.91 2.38 -7.69
CA ILE A 53 -14.83 0.92 -7.68
C ILE A 53 -14.67 0.42 -9.11
N GLU A 54 -15.51 0.89 -10.04
CA GLU A 54 -15.45 0.50 -11.45
C GLU A 54 -14.07 0.78 -12.07
N ILE A 55 -13.53 1.99 -11.84
CA ILE A 55 -12.19 2.35 -12.31
C ILE A 55 -11.13 1.43 -11.66
N ALA A 56 -11.21 1.14 -10.36
CA ALA A 56 -10.24 0.24 -9.74
C ALA A 56 -10.31 -1.17 -10.33
N GLU A 57 -11.51 -1.73 -10.49
CA GLU A 57 -11.70 -3.08 -10.99
C GLU A 57 -11.23 -3.27 -12.43
N ASN A 58 -11.43 -2.25 -13.27
CA ASN A 58 -11.01 -2.29 -14.67
C ASN A 58 -9.49 -2.18 -14.84
N ASN A 59 -8.76 -1.67 -13.85
CA ASN A 59 -7.36 -1.30 -14.01
C ASN A 59 -6.40 -1.97 -13.01
N ILE A 60 -6.88 -2.44 -11.86
CA ILE A 60 -6.03 -2.93 -10.78
C ILE A 60 -6.29 -4.41 -10.49
N THR A 61 -5.28 -5.22 -10.77
CA THR A 61 -5.16 -6.63 -10.36
C THR A 61 -4.24 -6.79 -9.15
N GLU A 62 -4.21 -8.00 -8.58
CA GLU A 62 -3.39 -8.29 -7.40
C GLU A 62 -1.88 -8.21 -7.63
N GLU A 63 -1.42 -8.37 -8.87
CA GLU A 63 0.01 -8.33 -9.24
C GLU A 63 0.60 -6.93 -9.13
N TYR A 64 -0.24 -5.90 -9.18
CA TYR A 64 0.22 -4.52 -9.07
C TYR A 64 0.60 -4.12 -7.66
N PHE A 65 0.27 -4.91 -6.63
CA PHE A 65 0.60 -4.59 -5.24
C PHE A 65 1.93 -5.21 -4.83
N LYS A 66 2.82 -4.38 -4.29
CA LYS A 66 4.06 -4.83 -3.65
C LYS A 66 3.90 -5.05 -2.16
N ILE A 67 2.99 -4.30 -1.52
CA ILE A 67 2.77 -4.39 -0.10
C ILE A 67 1.66 -5.39 0.17
N ARG A 68 2.02 -6.51 0.82
CA ARG A 68 1.10 -7.62 1.11
C ARG A 68 -0.18 -7.17 1.82
N VAL A 69 -0.05 -6.33 2.85
CA VAL A 69 -1.23 -5.83 3.60
C VAL A 69 -2.16 -5.02 2.70
N CYS A 70 -1.61 -4.24 1.76
CA CYS A 70 -2.41 -3.45 0.83
C CYS A 70 -3.15 -4.36 -0.17
N LYS A 71 -2.43 -5.33 -0.75
CA LYS A 71 -3.02 -6.36 -1.62
C LYS A 71 -4.21 -7.04 -0.95
N ASN A 72 -4.00 -7.55 0.27
CA ASN A 72 -5.02 -8.32 0.99
C ASN A 72 -6.25 -7.47 1.29
N LEU A 73 -6.06 -6.23 1.76
CA LEU A 73 -7.14 -5.31 2.04
C LEU A 73 -7.93 -4.95 0.78
N TYR A 74 -7.25 -4.68 -0.34
CA TYR A 74 -7.90 -4.44 -1.64
C TYR A 74 -8.81 -5.60 -2.04
N LEU A 75 -8.26 -6.82 -2.07
CA LEU A 75 -8.98 -8.01 -2.51
C LEU A 75 -10.21 -8.29 -1.62
N LYS A 76 -10.06 -8.17 -0.30
CA LYS A 76 -11.17 -8.35 0.64
C LYS A 76 -12.25 -7.27 0.45
N PHE A 77 -11.84 -6.02 0.24
CA PHE A 77 -12.75 -4.90 0.03
C PHE A 77 -13.56 -5.06 -1.26
N ILE A 78 -12.89 -5.32 -2.39
CA ILE A 78 -13.57 -5.55 -3.68
C ILE A 78 -14.49 -6.76 -3.60
N LYS A 79 -14.06 -7.86 -2.97
CA LYS A 79 -14.91 -9.03 -2.75
C LYS A 79 -16.17 -8.67 -1.94
N ALA A 80 -16.02 -7.92 -0.85
CA ALA A 80 -17.14 -7.52 -0.01
C ALA A 80 -18.14 -6.62 -0.76
N ILE A 81 -17.66 -5.77 -1.67
CA ILE A 81 -18.53 -4.97 -2.54
C ILE A 81 -19.28 -5.86 -3.54
N LYS A 82 -18.58 -6.77 -4.23
CA LYS A 82 -19.18 -7.68 -5.22
C LYS A 82 -20.27 -8.56 -4.64
N GLU A 83 -20.03 -9.07 -3.44
CA GLU A 83 -20.96 -9.93 -2.72
C GLU A 83 -22.07 -9.12 -2.02
N ASN A 84 -22.03 -7.78 -2.12
CA ASN A 84 -22.91 -6.86 -1.41
C ASN A 84 -22.96 -7.12 0.11
N THR A 85 -21.82 -7.55 0.66
CA THR A 85 -21.63 -7.85 2.09
C THR A 85 -20.98 -6.69 2.83
N LEU A 86 -20.43 -5.70 2.10
CA LEU A 86 -19.89 -4.48 2.68
C LEU A 86 -21.03 -3.60 3.25
N LYS A 87 -21.31 -3.76 4.55
CA LYS A 87 -22.33 -2.96 5.27
C LYS A 87 -21.79 -1.57 5.61
N ASP A 88 -20.68 -1.56 6.33
CA ASP A 88 -19.97 -0.37 6.78
C ASP A 88 -18.50 -0.71 7.08
N LEU A 89 -17.65 0.32 7.14
CA LEU A 89 -16.21 0.14 7.33
C LEU A 89 -15.83 -0.43 8.70
N LEU A 90 -16.62 -0.18 9.75
CA LEU A 90 -16.34 -0.71 11.08
C LEU A 90 -16.60 -2.21 11.10
N SER A 91 -17.75 -2.63 10.57
CA SER A 91 -18.07 -4.06 10.39
C SER A 91 -16.99 -4.75 9.55
N PHE A 92 -16.57 -4.14 8.43
CA PHE A 92 -15.47 -4.67 7.62
C PHE A 92 -14.17 -4.83 8.43
N ALA A 93 -13.80 -3.83 9.24
CA ALA A 93 -12.59 -3.88 10.06
C ALA A 93 -12.65 -4.95 11.16
N ILE A 94 -13.85 -5.22 11.72
CA ILE A 94 -14.07 -6.27 12.71
C ILE A 94 -13.92 -7.66 12.08
N ASP A 95 -14.41 -7.83 10.85
CA ASP A 95 -14.38 -9.10 10.12
C ASP A 95 -12.97 -9.46 9.58
N LEU A 96 -12.02 -8.53 9.63
CA LEU A 96 -10.62 -8.82 9.33
C LEU A 96 -10.02 -9.72 10.41
N GLU A 97 -9.71 -10.98 10.07
CA GLU A 97 -9.08 -11.94 10.99
C GLU A 97 -7.64 -11.55 11.38
N ASN A 98 -6.91 -10.89 10.47
CA ASN A 98 -5.50 -10.56 10.64
C ASN A 98 -5.30 -9.24 11.41
N THR A 99 -4.54 -9.29 12.51
CA THR A 99 -4.22 -8.12 13.35
C THR A 99 -3.43 -7.04 12.61
N GLU A 100 -2.49 -7.41 11.74
CA GLU A 100 -1.69 -6.49 10.92
C GLU A 100 -2.61 -5.67 10.01
N GLU A 101 -3.54 -6.34 9.32
CA GLU A 101 -4.52 -5.69 8.43
C GLU A 101 -5.45 -4.75 9.19
N ARG A 102 -5.91 -5.13 10.39
CA ARG A 102 -6.75 -4.28 11.25
C ARG A 102 -6.03 -3.01 11.71
N LEU A 103 -4.80 -3.15 12.20
CA LEU A 103 -3.99 -2.01 12.66
C LEU A 103 -3.69 -1.07 11.50
N PHE A 104 -3.27 -1.63 10.36
CA PHE A 104 -2.97 -0.87 9.15
C PHE A 104 -4.19 -0.10 8.63
N LEU A 105 -5.35 -0.76 8.57
CA LEU A 105 -6.60 -0.11 8.18
C LEU A 105 -6.94 1.04 9.14
N SER A 106 -6.84 0.83 10.45
CA SER A 106 -7.09 1.86 11.46
C SER A 106 -6.19 3.09 11.27
N GLU A 107 -4.88 2.88 11.08
CA GLU A 107 -3.94 3.97 10.84
C GLU A 107 -4.20 4.70 9.51
N MET A 108 -4.54 3.95 8.46
CA MET A 108 -4.86 4.51 7.15
C MET A 108 -6.08 5.43 7.20
N LEU A 109 -7.14 5.03 7.91
CA LEU A 109 -8.41 5.76 8.00
C LEU A 109 -8.31 7.04 8.86
N GLN A 110 -7.29 7.19 9.70
CA GLN A 110 -7.06 8.43 10.45
C GLN A 110 -6.67 9.61 9.55
N LYS A 111 -6.18 9.34 8.33
CA LYS A 111 -5.71 10.38 7.42
C LYS A 111 -6.85 10.87 6.52
N LYS A 112 -6.98 12.19 6.39
CA LYS A 112 -7.98 12.83 5.51
C LYS A 112 -7.60 12.71 4.04
N ILE A 113 -8.62 12.78 3.18
CA ILE A 113 -8.50 12.89 1.71
C ILE A 113 -9.08 14.21 1.24
N ASN A 114 -8.58 14.72 0.12
CA ASN A 114 -9.14 15.91 -0.53
C ASN A 114 -10.29 15.48 -1.45
N LEU A 115 -11.52 15.84 -1.09
CA LEU A 115 -12.72 15.45 -1.83
C LEU A 115 -12.87 16.21 -3.16
N ASP A 116 -12.41 17.47 -3.22
CA ASP A 116 -12.53 18.32 -4.41
C ASP A 116 -11.72 17.76 -5.59
N LYS A 117 -10.58 17.14 -5.27
CA LYS A 117 -9.67 16.52 -6.25
C LYS A 117 -9.69 15.00 -6.23
N LEU A 118 -10.71 14.39 -5.61
CA LEU A 118 -10.71 12.95 -5.38
C LEU A 118 -10.56 12.15 -6.66
N LYS A 119 -11.41 12.39 -7.67
CA LYS A 119 -11.38 11.64 -8.93
C LYS A 119 -10.07 11.82 -9.68
N GLU A 120 -9.57 13.06 -9.76
CA GLU A 120 -8.28 13.38 -10.39
C GLU A 120 -7.12 12.66 -9.67
N ASN A 121 -7.07 12.75 -8.34
CA ASN A 121 -6.04 12.10 -7.53
C ASN A 121 -6.12 10.58 -7.64
N PHE A 122 -7.33 10.02 -7.69
CA PHE A 122 -7.56 8.59 -7.80
C PHE A 122 -7.02 8.03 -9.12
N ILE A 123 -7.40 8.68 -10.22
CA ILE A 123 -6.89 8.37 -11.57
C ILE A 123 -5.36 8.51 -11.58
N ASN A 124 -4.81 9.59 -11.05
CA ASN A 124 -3.36 9.77 -10.99
C ASN A 124 -2.66 8.69 -10.16
N THR A 125 -3.26 8.25 -9.05
CA THR A 125 -2.70 7.20 -8.20
C THR A 125 -2.72 5.85 -8.92
N ILE A 126 -3.82 5.48 -9.60
CA ILE A 126 -3.88 4.27 -10.43
C ILE A 126 -2.84 4.32 -11.55
N GLN A 127 -2.72 5.45 -12.25
CA GLN A 127 -1.78 5.57 -13.36
C GLN A 127 -0.34 5.38 -12.89
N LYS A 128 0.01 5.92 -11.72
CA LYS A 128 1.34 5.70 -11.11
C LYS A 128 1.60 4.24 -10.75
N ILE A 129 0.59 3.51 -10.28
CA ILE A 129 0.71 2.08 -9.98
C ILE A 129 0.96 1.28 -11.28
N LEU A 130 0.21 1.59 -12.33
CA LEU A 130 0.37 0.99 -13.65
C LEU A 130 1.75 1.30 -14.25
N ASP A 131 2.18 2.56 -14.18
CA ASP A 131 3.48 3.02 -14.66
C ASP A 131 4.61 2.30 -13.91
N ARG A 132 4.50 2.16 -12.58
CA ARG A 132 5.48 1.44 -11.76
C ARG A 132 5.64 -0.01 -12.25
N TYR A 133 4.53 -0.74 -12.35
CA TYR A 133 4.58 -2.13 -12.80
C TYR A 133 5.15 -2.27 -14.21
N TRP A 134 4.73 -1.39 -15.12
CA TRP A 134 5.25 -1.35 -16.49
C TRP A 134 6.76 -1.11 -16.54
N MET A 135 7.27 -0.16 -15.75
CA MET A 135 8.71 0.10 -15.65
C MET A 135 9.47 -1.11 -15.08
N GLU A 136 8.92 -1.79 -14.08
CA GLU A 136 9.52 -2.97 -13.47
C GLU A 136 9.61 -4.13 -14.45
N LYS A 137 8.54 -4.43 -15.20
CA LYS A 137 8.57 -5.46 -16.24
C LYS A 137 9.61 -5.19 -17.32
N ARG A 138 9.76 -3.92 -17.71
CA ARG A 138 10.81 -3.52 -18.65
C ARG A 138 12.21 -3.74 -18.08
N GLU A 139 12.43 -3.40 -16.81
CA GLU A 139 13.72 -3.61 -16.18
C GLU A 139 14.01 -5.10 -15.96
N GLU A 140 13.01 -5.92 -15.62
CA GLU A 140 13.13 -7.39 -15.54
C GLU A 140 13.62 -7.99 -16.86
N ILE A 141 13.02 -7.60 -18.00
CA ILE A 141 13.44 -8.07 -19.33
C ILE A 141 14.87 -7.60 -19.64
N LYS A 142 15.18 -6.34 -19.35
CA LYS A 142 16.52 -5.78 -19.56
C LYS A 142 17.58 -6.50 -18.73
N LEU A 143 17.28 -6.87 -17.49
CA LEU A 143 18.18 -7.65 -16.64
C LEU A 143 18.40 -9.06 -17.19
N LYS A 144 17.34 -9.72 -17.71
CA LYS A 144 17.47 -11.03 -18.37
C LYS A 144 18.41 -10.96 -19.56
N ILE A 145 18.23 -9.99 -20.45
CA ILE A 145 19.10 -9.76 -21.62
C ILE A 145 20.58 -9.66 -21.23
N HIS A 146 20.90 -8.99 -20.11
CA HIS A 146 22.29 -8.81 -19.66
C HIS A 146 22.84 -9.95 -18.78
N SER A 147 22.02 -10.91 -18.36
CA SER A 147 22.41 -11.94 -17.39
C SER A 147 23.28 -13.08 -17.93
N ALA A 148 23.75 -13.00 -19.18
CA ALA A 148 24.68 -13.93 -19.85
C ALA A 148 24.26 -15.42 -19.91
N ASN A 149 23.02 -15.74 -19.52
CA ASN A 149 22.50 -17.12 -19.44
C ASN A 149 21.60 -17.51 -20.62
N PHE A 150 21.46 -16.64 -21.62
CA PHE A 150 20.55 -16.82 -22.76
C PHE A 150 21.34 -16.96 -24.05
N SER A 151 20.85 -17.80 -24.95
CA SER A 151 21.34 -17.89 -26.32
C SER A 151 21.01 -16.61 -27.11
N ASP A 152 21.72 -16.40 -28.22
CA ASP A 152 21.49 -15.24 -29.10
C ASP A 152 20.04 -15.15 -29.60
N GLU A 153 19.39 -16.30 -29.82
CA GLU A 153 17.99 -16.36 -30.26
C GLU A 153 17.02 -15.94 -29.14
N GLU A 154 17.23 -16.41 -27.91
CA GLU A 154 16.44 -16.00 -26.74
C GLU A 154 16.63 -14.51 -26.41
N VAL A 155 17.86 -13.99 -26.56
CA VAL A 155 18.14 -12.56 -26.39
C VAL A 155 17.39 -11.73 -27.43
N LEU A 156 17.32 -12.20 -28.68
CA LEU A 156 16.57 -11.53 -29.75
C LEU A 156 15.06 -11.52 -29.47
N GLU A 157 14.51 -12.60 -28.92
CA GLU A 157 13.10 -12.65 -28.51
C GLU A 157 12.81 -11.69 -27.35
N LEU A 158 13.64 -11.68 -26.31
CA LEU A 158 13.51 -10.76 -25.18
C LEU A 158 13.63 -9.29 -25.63
N ALA A 159 14.48 -8.98 -26.60
CA ALA A 159 14.60 -7.64 -27.15
C ALA A 159 13.31 -7.20 -27.87
N LYS A 160 12.66 -8.09 -28.61
CA LYS A 160 11.35 -7.82 -29.23
C LYS A 160 10.28 -7.58 -28.17
N GLU A 161 10.20 -8.44 -27.15
CA GLU A 161 9.26 -8.29 -26.03
C GLU A 161 9.44 -6.94 -25.32
N PHE A 162 10.69 -6.53 -25.09
CA PHE A 162 11.00 -5.23 -24.49
C PHE A 162 10.49 -4.06 -25.34
N ASP A 163 10.73 -4.09 -26.65
CA ASP A 163 10.31 -3.03 -27.56
C ASP A 163 8.78 -2.95 -27.69
N ASP A 164 8.11 -4.10 -27.77
CA ASP A 164 6.65 -4.17 -27.78
C ASP A 164 6.06 -3.59 -26.50
N LEU A 165 6.57 -4.02 -25.34
CA LEU A 165 6.14 -3.51 -24.04
C LEU A 165 6.41 -2.01 -23.89
N LYS A 166 7.55 -1.52 -24.37
CA LYS A 166 7.91 -0.09 -24.34
C LYS A 166 6.91 0.77 -25.13
N ASN A 167 6.35 0.24 -26.21
CA ASN A 167 5.34 0.94 -27.01
C ASN A 167 3.92 0.84 -26.43
N GLN A 168 3.72 -0.04 -25.44
CA GLN A 168 2.44 -0.31 -24.79
C GLN A 168 2.42 0.21 -23.35
N ARG A 169 2.69 1.51 -23.15
CA ARG A 169 2.52 2.11 -21.82
C ARG A 169 1.03 2.01 -21.42
N PRO A 170 0.70 1.46 -20.24
CA PRO A 170 -0.68 1.30 -19.82
C PRO A 170 -1.36 2.66 -19.61
N THR A 171 -2.62 2.73 -20.01
CA THR A 171 -3.49 3.90 -19.81
C THR A 171 -4.76 3.46 -19.11
N ILE A 172 -5.26 4.31 -18.21
CA ILE A 172 -6.48 4.01 -17.45
C ILE A 172 -7.69 3.85 -18.37
N VAL A 173 -8.45 2.79 -18.12
CA VAL A 173 -9.78 2.55 -18.67
C VAL A 173 -10.81 3.16 -17.73
N LEU A 174 -11.63 4.08 -18.23
CA LEU A 174 -12.69 4.77 -17.47
C LEU A 174 -14.06 4.13 -17.67
#